data_AF-A0A968HWM1-F1
#
_entry.id   AF-A0A968HWM1-F1
#
_cell.length_a   1.000
_cell.length_b   1.000
_cell.length_c   1.000
_cell.angle_alpha   90.00
_cell.angle_beta   90.00
_cell.angle_gamma   90.00
#
_symmetry.space_group_name_H-M   'P 1'
#
loop_
_entity.id
_entity.type
_entity.pdbx_description
1 polymer ?
#
loop_
_entity_poly.entity_id
_entity_poly.type
_entity_poly.pdbx_seq_one_letter_code
_entity_poly.pdbx_strand_id
1 'polypeptide(L)'
;MTVISAEPSVPPGKSWYLPTFSPEHGVYIVLLVSFLTGAAAAQQWTWATTLALICAFAGFQAEHPLTLQIKQRRSWKPRFLVWGSLYAGIALGIAVNLFLKTPMLLWLYLGAIAVLLVDSMAVFYRRQKSIWNEFLTFAAVCLAAPLAVIATTGTATISLLGLWLLNTLFFSSAIFTVKLRKPKFQSRVPGLVYHGIATLIILGLWSVGWLAGLAAIAFGVVVLKFGFILWQLEWYKTTAIKNVAFLETISAILFLSLTAIALLPAHASAVVQSL
;
A
#
# COMPACT_ATOMS: atom_id res chain seq x y z
N MET A 1 -25.51 39.09 9.98
CA MET A 1 -25.30 38.71 11.38
C MET A 1 -24.63 37.35 11.41
N THR A 2 -23.32 37.31 11.66
CA THR A 2 -22.51 36.09 11.64
C THR A 2 -22.43 35.56 13.07
N VAL A 3 -23.09 34.44 13.34
CA VAL A 3 -22.99 33.76 14.64
C VAL A 3 -21.60 33.14 14.72
N ILE A 4 -20.70 33.76 15.49
CA ILE A 4 -19.40 33.18 15.83
C ILE A 4 -19.67 32.10 16.87
N SER A 5 -19.84 30.86 16.42
CA SER A 5 -19.86 29.70 17.30
C SER A 5 -18.49 29.56 17.95
N ALA A 6 -18.41 29.79 19.27
CA ALA A 6 -17.19 29.54 20.03
C ALA A 6 -16.77 28.09 19.86
N GLU A 7 -15.58 27.85 19.29
CA GLU A 7 -15.03 26.50 19.23
C GLU A 7 -14.79 26.00 20.66
N PRO A 8 -15.23 24.77 20.99
CA PRO A 8 -15.00 24.19 22.30
C PRO A 8 -13.50 24.10 22.57
N SER A 9 -13.06 24.66 23.69
CA SER A 9 -11.68 24.59 24.15
C SER A 9 -11.27 23.13 24.37
N VAL A 10 -10.36 22.64 23.52
CA VAL A 10 -9.82 21.29 23.65
C VAL A 10 -9.07 21.20 24.99
N PRO A 11 -9.41 20.24 25.87
CA PRO A 11 -8.77 20.14 27.18
C PRO A 11 -7.25 19.95 27.04
N PRO A 12 -6.46 20.65 27.88
CA PRO A 12 -5.01 20.59 27.80
C PRO A 12 -4.52 19.19 28.18
N GLY A 13 -3.75 18.57 27.27
CA GLY A 13 -3.01 17.34 27.54
C GLY A 13 -3.67 16.07 27.01
N LYS A 14 -3.58 15.81 25.70
CA LYS A 14 -3.76 14.44 25.19
C LYS A 14 -2.74 13.54 25.89
N SER A 15 -3.22 12.58 26.66
CA SER A 15 -2.34 11.74 27.46
C SER A 15 -1.36 10.94 26.60
N TRP A 16 -0.13 10.77 27.10
CA TRP A 16 0.95 10.07 26.42
C TRP A 16 0.67 8.57 26.25
N TYR A 17 -0.20 7.99 27.09
CA TYR A 17 -0.63 6.58 27.01
C TYR A 17 -1.63 6.29 25.88
N LEU A 18 -2.11 7.30 25.15
CA LEU A 18 -3.02 7.06 24.03
C LEU A 18 -2.24 6.63 22.77
N PRO A 19 -2.57 5.48 22.16
CA PRO A 19 -1.89 5.01 20.96
C PRO A 19 -1.98 6.02 19.82
N THR A 20 -0.96 6.03 18.97
CA THR A 20 -0.84 6.95 17.83
C THR A 20 -0.95 6.16 16.55
N PHE A 21 -2.19 5.93 16.10
CA PHE A 21 -2.47 5.22 14.85
C PHE A 21 -2.49 6.17 13.67
N SER A 22 -2.07 5.67 12.50
CA SER A 22 -2.26 6.41 11.25
C SER A 22 -3.76 6.60 10.96
N PRO A 23 -4.23 7.81 10.65
CA PRO A 23 -5.61 8.06 10.26
C PRO A 23 -5.90 7.62 8.80
N GLU A 24 -4.90 7.15 8.06
CA GLU A 24 -4.98 6.88 6.63
C GLU A 24 -5.58 5.50 6.33
N HIS A 25 -6.91 5.42 6.38
CA HIS A 25 -7.65 4.16 6.19
C HIS A 25 -7.36 3.49 4.84
N GLY A 26 -7.14 4.28 3.78
CA GLY A 26 -6.85 3.75 2.45
C GLY A 26 -5.56 2.93 2.40
N VAL A 27 -4.55 3.29 3.18
CA VAL A 27 -3.27 2.56 3.19
C VAL A 27 -3.39 1.21 3.89
N TYR A 28 -4.32 1.06 4.84
CA TYR A 28 -4.63 -0.26 5.41
C TYR A 28 -5.20 -1.23 4.37
N ILE A 29 -6.02 -0.73 3.44
CA ILE A 29 -6.54 -1.55 2.35
C ILE A 29 -5.40 -1.97 1.43
N VAL A 30 -4.50 -1.05 1.08
CA VAL A 30 -3.30 -1.34 0.26
C VAL A 30 -2.44 -2.41 0.91
N LEU A 31 -2.13 -2.25 2.20
CA LEU A 31 -1.34 -3.19 2.98
C LEU A 31 -2.01 -4.57 3.00
N LEU A 32 -3.29 -4.62 3.38
CA LEU A 32 -4.03 -5.87 3.53
C LEU A 32 -4.18 -6.59 2.19
N VAL A 33 -4.59 -5.89 1.13
CA VAL A 33 -4.73 -6.50 -0.20
C VAL A 33 -3.38 -6.96 -0.73
N SER A 34 -2.34 -6.14 -0.65
CA SER A 34 -1.00 -6.55 -1.09
C SER A 34 -0.53 -7.78 -0.34
N PHE A 35 -0.65 -7.79 1.00
CA PHE A 35 -0.30 -8.94 1.81
C PHE A 35 -1.10 -10.19 1.43
N LEU A 36 -2.42 -10.07 1.25
CA LEU A 36 -3.29 -11.19 0.89
C LEU A 36 -3.02 -11.71 -0.54
N THR A 37 -2.63 -10.87 -1.50
CA THR A 37 -2.17 -11.36 -2.81
C THR A 37 -0.89 -12.20 -2.66
N GLY A 38 0.03 -11.79 -1.79
CA GLY A 38 1.22 -12.58 -1.46
C GLY A 38 0.88 -13.87 -0.72
N ALA A 39 0.00 -13.83 0.27
CA ALA A 39 -0.46 -15.03 0.98
C ALA A 39 -1.16 -16.02 0.03
N ALA A 40 -1.95 -15.51 -0.93
CA ALA A 40 -2.53 -16.33 -1.99
C ALA A 40 -1.43 -16.97 -2.85
N ALA A 41 -0.42 -16.22 -3.29
CA ALA A 41 0.72 -16.77 -4.03
C ALA A 41 1.49 -17.85 -3.25
N ALA A 42 1.53 -17.75 -1.91
CA ALA A 42 2.18 -18.73 -1.06
C ALA A 42 1.44 -20.07 -0.93
N GLN A 43 0.15 -20.12 -1.32
CA GLN A 43 -0.72 -21.31 -1.26
C GLN A 43 -0.95 -21.94 0.12
N GLN A 44 -0.42 -21.34 1.18
CA GLN A 44 -0.57 -21.83 2.54
C GLN A 44 -0.56 -20.66 3.51
N TRP A 45 -1.22 -20.84 4.65
CA TRP A 45 -1.18 -19.88 5.76
C TRP A 45 -0.48 -20.53 6.94
N THR A 46 0.72 -20.07 7.27
CA THR A 46 1.51 -20.58 8.40
C THR A 46 1.60 -19.54 9.51
N TRP A 47 2.17 -19.94 10.65
CA TRP A 47 2.49 -18.99 11.72
C TRP A 47 3.46 -17.89 11.25
N ALA A 48 4.39 -18.22 10.34
CA ALA A 48 5.30 -17.23 9.77
C ALA A 48 4.55 -16.19 8.93
N THR A 49 3.48 -16.59 8.22
CA THR A 49 2.57 -15.68 7.51
C THR A 49 1.90 -14.71 8.47
N THR A 50 1.33 -15.20 9.58
CA THR A 50 0.71 -14.33 10.60
C THR A 50 1.73 -13.35 11.20
N LEU A 51 2.93 -13.82 11.54
CA LEU A 51 4.01 -12.96 12.04
C LEU A 51 4.42 -11.91 11.00
N ALA A 52 4.52 -12.28 9.73
CA ALA A 52 4.83 -11.35 8.65
C ALA A 52 3.75 -10.25 8.51
N LEU A 53 2.47 -10.57 8.68
CA LEU A 53 1.40 -9.57 8.69
C LEU A 53 1.52 -8.60 9.86
N ILE A 54 1.76 -9.13 11.07
CA ILE A 54 1.97 -8.29 12.27
C ILE A 54 3.22 -7.41 12.10
N CYS A 55 4.30 -7.96 11.55
CA CYS A 55 5.53 -7.24 11.25
C CYS A 55 5.28 -6.09 10.27
N ALA A 56 4.59 -6.35 9.16
CA ALA A 56 4.28 -5.34 8.15
C ALA A 56 3.36 -4.24 8.71
N PHE A 57 2.33 -4.63 9.47
CA PHE A 57 1.41 -3.70 10.12
C PHE A 57 2.13 -2.83 11.16
N ALA A 58 2.92 -3.44 12.05
CA ALA A 58 3.68 -2.70 13.06
C ALA A 58 4.73 -1.78 12.42
N GLY A 59 5.43 -2.24 11.37
CA GLY A 59 6.37 -1.41 10.61
C GLY A 59 5.69 -0.20 9.99
N PHE A 60 4.51 -0.39 9.39
CA PHE A 60 3.70 0.71 8.87
C PHE A 60 3.23 1.66 9.99
N GLN A 61 2.75 1.13 11.12
CA GLN A 61 2.33 1.98 12.25
C GLN A 61 3.50 2.76 12.87
N ALA A 62 4.73 2.27 12.79
CA ALA A 62 5.91 2.98 13.29
C ALA A 62 6.23 4.24 12.46
N GLU A 63 5.93 4.24 11.16
CA GLU A 63 6.15 5.35 10.24
C GLU A 63 5.38 6.62 10.69
N HIS A 64 4.11 6.47 11.06
CA HIS A 64 3.26 7.61 11.40
C HIS A 64 3.77 8.48 12.57
N PRO A 65 4.01 7.94 13.78
CA PRO A 65 4.56 8.73 14.88
C PRO A 65 5.98 9.24 14.57
N LEU A 66 6.79 8.50 13.82
CA LEU A 66 8.11 8.96 13.39
C LEU A 66 8.00 10.20 12.50
N THR A 67 7.16 10.17 11.47
CA THR A 67 6.95 11.32 10.57
C THR A 67 6.35 12.52 11.31
N LEU A 68 5.44 12.31 12.26
CA LEU A 68 4.93 13.37 13.13
C LEU A 68 6.03 13.98 14.00
N GLN A 69 6.91 13.17 14.59
CA GLN A 69 8.04 13.63 15.37
C GLN A 69 9.03 14.45 14.52
N ILE A 70 9.33 14.02 13.29
CA ILE A 70 10.20 14.76 12.36
C ILE A 70 9.57 16.11 11.95
N LYS A 71 8.25 16.12 11.69
CA LYS A 71 7.51 17.36 11.39
C LYS A 71 7.54 18.33 12.57
N GLN A 72 7.39 17.82 13.79
CA GLN A 72 7.37 18.60 15.03
C GLN A 72 8.73 18.69 15.72
N ARG A 73 9.84 18.52 14.99
CA ARG A 73 11.22 18.46 15.54
C ARG A 73 11.65 19.62 16.44
N ARG A 74 10.96 20.76 16.41
CA ARG A 74 11.21 21.90 17.32
C ARG A 74 10.69 21.67 18.73
N SER A 75 9.78 20.73 18.93
CA SER A 75 9.21 20.39 20.24
C SER A 75 9.29 18.89 20.47
N TRP A 76 9.81 18.48 21.62
CA TRP A 76 9.89 17.07 21.96
C TRP A 76 8.52 16.56 22.42
N LYS A 77 8.01 15.50 21.78
CA LYS A 77 6.71 14.90 22.11
C LYS A 77 6.93 13.44 22.50
N PRO A 78 7.12 13.12 23.79
CA PRO A 78 7.41 11.77 24.28
C PRO A 78 6.45 10.71 23.74
N ARG A 79 5.17 11.06 23.57
CA ARG A 79 4.15 10.18 22.98
C ARG A 79 4.58 9.56 21.64
N PHE A 80 5.13 10.35 20.71
CA PHE A 80 5.51 9.85 19.39
C PHE A 80 6.71 8.92 19.47
N LEU A 81 7.66 9.20 20.38
CA LEU A 81 8.80 8.34 20.61
C LEU A 81 8.40 7.02 21.25
N VAL A 82 7.55 7.04 22.29
CA VAL A 82 7.11 5.81 22.97
C VAL A 82 6.37 4.89 22.00
N TRP A 83 5.36 5.40 21.28
CA TRP A 83 4.58 4.57 20.35
C TRP A 83 5.38 4.19 19.10
N GLY A 84 6.17 5.10 18.55
CA GLY A 84 7.06 4.82 17.42
C GLY A 84 8.08 3.72 17.76
N SER A 85 8.72 3.81 18.92
CA SER A 85 9.66 2.80 19.40
C SER A 85 8.98 1.47 19.73
N LEU A 86 7.76 1.48 20.27
CA LEU A 86 7.00 0.25 20.53
C LEU A 86 6.67 -0.48 19.22
N TYR A 87 6.11 0.22 18.24
CA TYR A 87 5.78 -0.37 16.94
C TYR A 87 7.04 -0.83 16.19
N ALA A 88 8.10 -0.01 16.18
CA ALA A 88 9.37 -0.36 15.58
C ALA A 88 10.03 -1.56 16.27
N GLY A 89 9.96 -1.64 17.61
CA GLY A 89 10.49 -2.76 18.40
C GLY A 89 9.76 -4.07 18.12
N ILE A 90 8.43 -4.05 18.03
CA ILE A 90 7.62 -5.21 17.63
C ILE A 90 8.00 -5.66 16.21
N ALA A 91 8.02 -4.72 15.26
CA ALA A 91 8.37 -5.02 13.87
C ALA A 91 9.80 -5.60 13.76
N LEU A 92 10.78 -4.98 14.42
CA LEU A 92 12.17 -5.42 14.42
C LEU A 92 12.35 -6.80 15.08
N GLY A 93 11.72 -7.03 16.23
CA GLY A 93 11.79 -8.32 16.92
C GLY A 93 11.23 -9.47 16.07
N ILE A 94 10.10 -9.24 15.39
CA ILE A 94 9.53 -10.22 14.46
C ILE A 94 10.39 -10.37 13.21
N ALA A 95 10.89 -9.26 12.64
CA ALA A 95 11.76 -9.29 11.46
C ALA A 95 13.05 -10.07 11.72
N VAL A 96 13.69 -9.88 12.89
CA VAL A 96 14.87 -10.66 13.30
C VAL A 96 14.54 -12.13 13.43
N ASN A 97 13.43 -12.48 14.09
CA ASN A 97 13.00 -13.88 14.22
C ASN A 97 12.74 -14.53 12.84
N LEU A 98 12.05 -13.84 11.93
CA LEU A 98 11.80 -14.33 10.58
C LEU A 98 13.10 -14.40 9.76
N PHE A 99 14.00 -13.44 9.87
CA PHE A 99 15.32 -13.44 9.22
C PHE A 99 16.17 -14.65 9.63
N LEU A 100 16.21 -14.98 10.92
CA LEU A 100 16.97 -16.13 11.41
C LEU A 100 16.47 -17.46 10.82
N LYS A 101 15.19 -17.53 10.44
CA LYS A 101 14.59 -18.70 9.78
C LYS A 101 14.68 -18.64 8.25
N THR A 102 14.61 -17.44 7.69
CA THR A 102 14.59 -17.19 6.25
C THR A 102 15.44 -15.96 5.93
N PRO A 103 16.78 -16.13 5.79
CA PRO A 103 17.71 -15.01 5.58
C PRO A 103 17.42 -14.20 4.32
N MET A 104 16.74 -14.82 3.35
CA MET A 104 16.29 -14.17 2.13
C MET A 104 15.38 -12.97 2.37
N LEU A 105 14.77 -12.82 3.55
CA LEU A 105 13.98 -11.63 3.89
C LEU A 105 14.83 -10.35 4.06
N LEU A 106 16.14 -10.46 4.20
CA LEU A 106 17.01 -9.32 4.47
C LEU A 106 16.92 -8.22 3.40
N TRP A 107 16.87 -8.58 2.12
CA TRP A 107 16.80 -7.56 1.06
C TRP A 107 15.48 -6.79 1.08
N LEU A 108 14.36 -7.44 1.46
CA LEU A 108 13.08 -6.77 1.66
C LEU A 108 13.16 -5.76 2.81
N TYR A 109 13.79 -6.16 3.92
CA TYR A 109 13.98 -5.27 5.08
C TYR A 109 14.88 -4.09 4.74
N LEU A 110 15.99 -4.32 4.03
CA LEU A 110 16.86 -3.24 3.56
C LEU A 110 16.11 -2.30 2.61
N GLY A 111 15.29 -2.83 1.69
CA GLY A 111 14.44 -2.04 0.82
C GLY A 111 13.42 -1.18 1.59
N ALA A 112 12.73 -1.77 2.57
CA ALA A 112 11.76 -1.06 3.41
C ALA A 112 12.45 0.05 4.25
N ILE A 113 13.60 -0.23 4.83
CA ILE A 113 14.41 0.76 5.57
C ILE A 113 14.86 1.88 4.64
N ALA A 114 15.36 1.56 3.46
CA ALA A 114 15.77 2.56 2.48
C ALA A 114 14.62 3.50 2.10
N VAL A 115 13.42 2.96 1.84
CA VAL A 115 12.24 3.78 1.58
C VAL A 115 11.85 4.63 2.77
N LEU A 116 11.85 4.07 3.99
CA LEU A 116 11.55 4.82 5.22
C LEU A 116 12.51 6.00 5.41
N LEU A 117 13.80 5.82 5.11
CA LEU A 117 14.80 6.89 5.16
C LEU A 117 14.50 7.97 4.11
N VAL A 118 14.18 7.57 2.87
CA VAL A 118 13.82 8.51 1.81
C VAL A 118 12.55 9.31 2.15
N ASP A 119 11.50 8.64 2.65
CA ASP A 119 10.28 9.32 3.09
C ASP A 119 10.56 10.26 4.27
N SER A 120 11.33 9.81 5.26
CA SER A 120 11.74 10.64 6.41
C SER A 120 12.50 11.90 5.97
N MET A 121 13.41 11.77 4.99
CA MET A 121 14.07 12.92 4.38
C MET A 121 13.09 13.82 3.63
N ALA A 122 12.17 13.26 2.85
CA ALA A 122 11.14 14.03 2.15
C ALA A 122 10.25 14.80 3.13
N VAL A 123 9.91 14.21 4.27
CA VAL A 123 9.19 14.87 5.37
C VAL A 123 10.02 16.00 5.98
N PHE A 124 11.32 15.76 6.23
CA PHE A 124 12.23 16.76 6.77
C PHE A 124 12.31 18.01 5.88
N TYR A 125 12.42 17.81 4.56
CA TYR A 125 12.45 18.86 3.53
C TYR A 125 11.07 19.35 3.06
N ARG A 126 9.97 18.89 3.69
CA ARG A 126 8.57 19.26 3.37
C ARG A 126 8.15 18.93 1.92
N ARG A 127 8.73 17.90 1.31
CA ARG A 127 8.43 17.38 -0.04
C ARG A 127 7.53 16.14 -0.07
N GLN A 128 6.94 15.75 1.08
CA GLN A 128 6.15 14.52 1.23
C GLN A 128 5.00 14.37 0.23
N LYS A 129 4.39 15.48 -0.25
CA LYS A 129 3.24 15.47 -1.19
C LYS A 129 3.63 15.38 -2.67
N SER A 130 4.88 15.00 -2.96
CA SER A 130 5.33 14.79 -4.34
C SER A 130 4.81 13.45 -4.87
N ILE A 131 4.55 13.37 -6.17
CA ILE A 131 4.07 12.13 -6.82
C ILE A 131 5.07 11.00 -6.61
N TRP A 132 6.37 11.29 -6.72
CA TRP A 132 7.44 10.31 -6.52
C TRP A 132 7.48 9.76 -5.09
N ASN A 133 7.29 10.61 -4.08
CA ASN A 133 7.27 10.15 -2.69
C ASN A 133 6.03 9.29 -2.42
N GLU A 134 4.85 9.73 -2.87
CA GLU A 134 3.62 8.93 -2.74
C GLU A 134 3.78 7.56 -3.45
N PHE A 135 4.34 7.52 -4.67
CA PHE A 135 4.60 6.28 -5.40
C PHE A 135 5.55 5.36 -4.65
N LEU A 136 6.64 5.91 -4.09
CA LEU A 136 7.61 5.15 -3.32
C LEU A 136 6.99 4.55 -2.04
N THR A 137 6.12 5.31 -1.36
CA THR A 137 5.35 4.81 -0.20
C THR A 137 4.45 3.64 -0.61
N PHE A 138 3.70 3.75 -1.71
CA PHE A 138 2.90 2.61 -2.20
C PHE A 138 3.77 1.40 -2.55
N ALA A 139 4.91 1.61 -3.21
CA ALA A 139 5.85 0.54 -3.54
C ALA A 139 6.37 -0.18 -2.29
N ALA A 140 6.70 0.56 -1.23
CA ALA A 140 7.12 -0.02 0.04
C ALA A 140 6.00 -0.78 0.76
N VAL A 141 4.78 -0.23 0.81
CA VAL A 141 3.63 -0.95 1.39
C VAL A 141 3.36 -2.23 0.60
N CYS A 142 3.50 -2.21 -0.73
CA CYS A 142 3.32 -3.38 -1.58
C CYS A 142 4.42 -4.45 -1.40
N LEU A 143 5.55 -4.15 -0.74
CA LEU A 143 6.52 -5.18 -0.32
C LEU A 143 5.91 -6.19 0.66
N ALA A 144 4.73 -5.91 1.23
CA ALA A 144 3.95 -6.87 1.98
C ALA A 144 3.62 -8.15 1.18
N ALA A 145 3.45 -8.07 -0.14
CA ALA A 145 3.21 -9.24 -0.99
C ALA A 145 4.42 -10.22 -1.02
N PRO A 146 5.63 -9.79 -1.43
CA PRO A 146 6.80 -10.67 -1.37
C PRO A 146 7.18 -11.05 0.06
N LEU A 147 6.96 -10.19 1.06
CA LEU A 147 7.15 -10.53 2.47
C LEU A 147 6.29 -11.72 2.88
N ALA A 148 5.01 -11.72 2.51
CA ALA A 148 4.10 -12.84 2.79
C ALA A 148 4.59 -14.15 2.14
N VAL A 149 4.98 -14.11 0.86
CA VAL A 149 5.43 -15.32 0.15
C VAL A 149 6.73 -15.87 0.72
N ILE A 150 7.75 -15.02 0.88
CA ILE A 150 9.08 -15.46 1.32
C ILE A 150 9.02 -15.94 2.78
N ALA A 151 8.31 -15.24 3.67
CA ALA A 151 8.15 -15.69 5.05
C ALA A 151 7.41 -17.04 5.16
N THR A 152 6.54 -17.34 4.19
CA THR A 152 5.71 -18.55 4.22
C THR A 152 6.38 -19.74 3.54
N THR A 153 7.09 -19.51 2.42
CA THR A 153 7.66 -20.58 1.59
C THR A 153 9.16 -20.74 1.75
N GLY A 154 9.84 -19.74 2.31
CA GLY A 154 11.30 -19.69 2.38
C GLY A 154 11.99 -19.41 1.05
N THR A 155 11.24 -19.17 -0.04
CA THR A 155 11.79 -19.03 -1.39
C THR A 155 11.40 -17.69 -2.02
N ALA A 156 12.26 -17.14 -2.88
CA ALA A 156 11.89 -16.05 -3.77
C ALA A 156 12.05 -16.48 -5.22
N THR A 157 10.98 -16.30 -5.99
CA THR A 157 10.97 -16.52 -7.43
C THR A 157 10.90 -15.18 -8.15
N ILE A 158 11.30 -15.15 -9.42
CA ILE A 158 11.23 -13.92 -10.22
C ILE A 158 9.80 -13.40 -10.36
N SER A 159 8.81 -14.29 -10.33
CA SER A 159 7.39 -13.93 -10.38
C SER A 159 6.94 -13.09 -9.18
N LEU A 160 7.66 -13.14 -8.06
CA LEU A 160 7.39 -12.25 -6.92
C LEU A 160 7.68 -10.78 -7.23
N LEU A 161 8.69 -10.50 -8.05
CA LEU A 161 8.93 -9.14 -8.52
C LEU A 161 7.80 -8.68 -9.43
N GLY A 162 7.29 -9.58 -10.29
CA GLY A 162 6.11 -9.33 -11.11
C GLY A 162 4.87 -9.00 -10.26
N LEU A 163 4.61 -9.80 -9.21
CA LEU A 163 3.48 -9.59 -8.29
C LEU A 163 3.62 -8.30 -7.45
N TRP A 164 4.83 -8.01 -6.98
CA TRP A 164 5.13 -6.75 -6.28
C TRP A 164 4.89 -5.53 -7.18
N LEU A 165 5.39 -5.59 -8.43
CA LEU A 165 5.21 -4.50 -9.38
C LEU A 165 3.73 -4.33 -9.78
N LEU A 166 3.00 -5.44 -9.96
CA LEU A 166 1.56 -5.42 -10.19
C LEU A 166 0.80 -4.69 -9.07
N ASN A 167 1.02 -5.06 -7.80
CA ASN A 167 0.40 -4.38 -6.66
C ASN A 167 0.79 -2.90 -6.61
N THR A 168 2.08 -2.61 -6.80
CA THR A 168 2.61 -1.23 -6.77
C THR A 168 1.93 -0.36 -7.83
N LEU A 169 1.83 -0.84 -9.07
CA LEU A 169 1.20 -0.11 -10.17
C LEU A 169 -0.32 -0.02 -9.99
N PHE A 170 -0.97 -1.07 -9.48
CA PHE A 170 -2.40 -1.04 -9.21
C PHE A 170 -2.74 0.07 -8.19
N PHE A 171 -2.05 0.09 -7.04
CA PHE A 171 -2.36 1.05 -5.97
C PHE A 171 -1.86 2.46 -6.25
N SER A 172 -0.73 2.61 -6.96
CA SER A 172 -0.22 3.94 -7.33
C SER A 172 -1.12 4.68 -8.32
N SER A 173 -2.02 4.00 -9.02
CA SER A 173 -3.10 4.65 -9.80
C SER A 173 -3.91 5.64 -8.96
N ALA A 174 -4.14 5.33 -7.68
CA ALA A 174 -4.92 6.18 -6.77
C ALA A 174 -4.31 7.59 -6.62
N ILE A 175 -2.98 7.72 -6.75
CA ILE A 175 -2.29 9.02 -6.75
C ILE A 175 -2.87 9.92 -7.84
N PHE A 176 -2.99 9.38 -9.06
CA PHE A 176 -3.43 10.13 -10.22
C PHE A 176 -4.94 10.36 -10.19
N THR A 177 -5.74 9.36 -9.82
CA THR A 177 -7.19 9.51 -9.73
C THR A 177 -7.57 10.53 -8.66
N VAL A 178 -7.03 10.43 -7.44
CA VAL A 178 -7.35 11.37 -6.35
C VAL A 178 -6.86 12.79 -6.65
N LYS A 179 -5.72 12.96 -7.34
CA LYS A 179 -5.23 14.29 -7.71
C LYS A 179 -6.13 15.01 -8.73
N LEU A 180 -6.87 14.30 -9.59
CA LEU A 180 -7.84 14.93 -10.52
C LEU A 180 -8.93 15.74 -9.81
N ARG A 181 -9.22 15.46 -8.53
CA ARG A 181 -10.21 16.20 -7.72
C ARG A 181 -9.68 17.54 -7.24
N LYS A 182 -8.37 17.78 -7.27
CA LYS A 182 -7.76 19.03 -6.79
C LYS A 182 -7.73 20.05 -7.93
N PRO A 183 -8.19 21.30 -7.73
CA PRO A 183 -8.21 22.32 -8.78
C PRO A 183 -6.85 22.53 -9.47
N LYS A 184 -5.75 22.41 -8.73
CA LYS A 184 -4.38 22.57 -9.24
C LYS A 184 -3.93 21.42 -10.18
N PHE A 185 -4.59 20.27 -10.16
CA PHE A 185 -4.13 19.04 -10.82
C PHE A 185 -5.21 18.45 -11.75
N GLN A 186 -6.03 19.31 -12.38
CA GLN A 186 -7.14 18.88 -13.23
C GLN A 186 -6.71 18.29 -14.60
N SER A 187 -5.44 18.42 -14.98
CA SER A 187 -4.96 17.84 -16.23
C SER A 187 -5.08 16.32 -16.20
N ARG A 188 -5.69 15.76 -17.24
CA ARG A 188 -5.88 14.31 -17.44
C ARG A 188 -4.58 13.63 -17.91
N VAL A 189 -3.67 14.40 -18.50
CA VAL A 189 -2.47 13.89 -19.18
C VAL A 189 -1.60 13.03 -18.27
N PRO A 190 -1.25 13.43 -17.02
CA PRO A 190 -0.43 12.59 -16.15
C PRO A 190 -1.08 11.24 -15.84
N GLY A 191 -2.40 11.22 -15.66
CA GLY A 191 -3.14 9.98 -15.43
C GLY A 191 -3.13 9.08 -16.67
N LEU A 192 -3.36 9.63 -17.86
CA LEU A 192 -3.30 8.87 -19.13
C LEU A 192 -1.90 8.29 -19.38
N VAL A 193 -0.86 9.11 -19.23
CA VAL A 193 0.54 8.68 -19.39
C VAL A 193 0.88 7.58 -18.39
N TYR A 194 0.52 7.76 -17.12
CA TYR A 194 0.76 6.76 -16.08
C TYR A 194 0.10 5.41 -16.41
N HIS A 195 -1.21 5.40 -16.69
CA HIS A 195 -1.92 4.15 -16.97
C HIS A 195 -1.44 3.49 -18.26
N GLY A 196 -1.11 4.27 -19.30
CA GLY A 196 -0.51 3.73 -20.53
C GLY A 196 0.83 3.04 -20.27
N ILE A 197 1.74 3.70 -19.55
CA ILE A 197 3.04 3.10 -19.18
C ILE A 197 2.85 1.88 -18.28
N ALA A 198 1.98 1.97 -17.26
CA ALA A 198 1.73 0.86 -16.36
C ALA A 198 1.16 -0.36 -17.09
N THR A 199 0.20 -0.17 -18.01
CA THR A 199 -0.31 -1.25 -18.87
C THR A 199 0.79 -1.89 -19.71
N LEU A 200 1.67 -1.10 -20.33
CA LEU A 200 2.81 -1.63 -21.09
C LEU A 200 3.77 -2.44 -20.21
N ILE A 201 4.04 -1.99 -18.98
CA ILE A 201 4.87 -2.74 -18.03
C ILE A 201 4.22 -4.08 -17.67
N ILE A 202 2.91 -4.10 -17.38
CA ILE A 202 2.19 -5.34 -17.05
C ILE A 202 2.18 -6.32 -18.24
N LEU A 203 1.94 -5.83 -19.46
CA LEU A 203 2.02 -6.65 -20.67
C LEU A 203 3.43 -7.21 -20.88
N GLY A 204 4.46 -6.39 -20.63
CA GLY A 204 5.85 -6.81 -20.64
C GLY A 204 6.11 -7.95 -19.65
N LEU A 205 5.75 -7.77 -18.38
CA LEU A 205 5.89 -8.79 -17.33
C LEU A 205 5.18 -10.10 -17.66
N TRP A 206 3.97 -10.01 -18.24
CA TRP A 206 3.24 -11.18 -18.70
C TRP A 206 3.95 -11.89 -19.85
N SER A 207 4.41 -11.14 -20.86
CA SER A 207 5.08 -11.71 -22.04
C SER A 207 6.36 -12.48 -21.72
N VAL A 208 7.09 -12.06 -20.67
CA VAL A 208 8.31 -12.74 -20.20
C VAL A 208 8.04 -13.83 -19.14
N GLY A 209 6.78 -14.11 -18.82
CA GLY A 209 6.38 -15.14 -17.86
C GLY A 209 6.60 -14.78 -16.39
N TRP A 210 6.83 -13.50 -16.07
CA TRP A 210 6.98 -13.05 -14.67
C TRP A 210 5.61 -12.88 -13.98
N LEU A 211 4.53 -12.81 -14.75
CA LEU A 211 3.18 -12.66 -14.23
C LEU A 211 2.23 -13.65 -14.92
N ALA A 212 1.39 -14.34 -14.14
CA ALA A 212 0.35 -15.20 -14.68
C ALA A 212 -0.65 -14.38 -15.51
N GLY A 213 -1.17 -14.96 -16.61
CA GLY A 213 -2.09 -14.26 -17.51
C GLY A 213 -3.32 -13.68 -16.80
N LEU A 214 -3.95 -14.46 -15.91
CA LEU A 214 -5.11 -13.98 -15.15
C LEU A 214 -4.74 -12.87 -14.14
N ALA A 215 -3.53 -12.89 -13.58
CA ALA A 215 -3.03 -11.80 -12.73
C ALA A 215 -2.75 -10.51 -13.54
N ALA A 216 -2.29 -10.64 -14.79
CA ALA A 216 -2.17 -9.50 -15.70
C ALA A 216 -3.55 -8.92 -16.06
N ILE A 217 -4.55 -9.76 -16.30
CA ILE A 217 -5.95 -9.34 -16.55
C ILE A 217 -6.55 -8.61 -15.33
N ALA A 218 -6.16 -8.98 -14.11
CA ALA A 218 -6.60 -8.28 -12.89
C ALA A 218 -6.21 -6.78 -12.90
N PHE A 219 -5.13 -6.39 -13.59
CA PHE A 219 -4.80 -4.99 -13.81
C PHE A 219 -5.86 -4.24 -14.65
N GLY A 220 -6.65 -4.95 -15.45
CA GLY A 220 -7.80 -4.40 -16.17
C GLY A 220 -8.79 -3.69 -15.24
N VAL A 221 -8.92 -4.11 -13.97
CA VAL A 221 -9.77 -3.43 -12.98
C VAL A 221 -9.37 -1.96 -12.81
N VAL A 222 -8.08 -1.66 -12.76
CA VAL A 222 -7.62 -0.27 -12.57
C VAL A 222 -7.81 0.56 -13.84
N VAL A 223 -7.63 -0.04 -15.02
CA VAL A 223 -7.86 0.61 -16.31
C VAL A 223 -9.36 0.93 -16.49
N LEU A 224 -10.24 -0.02 -16.17
CA LEU A 224 -11.69 0.17 -16.19
C LEU A 224 -12.13 1.23 -15.17
N LYS A 225 -11.61 1.18 -13.94
CA LYS A 225 -11.84 2.21 -12.91
C LYS A 225 -11.45 3.60 -13.43
N PHE A 226 -10.27 3.72 -14.03
CA PHE A 226 -9.79 4.99 -14.57
C PHE A 226 -10.64 5.48 -15.74
N GLY A 227 -11.01 4.59 -16.67
CA GLY A 227 -11.93 4.90 -17.76
C GLY A 227 -13.29 5.39 -17.27
N PHE A 228 -13.86 4.73 -16.26
CA PHE A 228 -15.09 5.17 -15.60
C PHE A 228 -14.95 6.56 -14.98
N ILE A 229 -13.84 6.84 -14.28
CA ILE A 229 -13.56 8.17 -13.71
C ILE A 229 -13.45 9.24 -14.80
N LEU A 230 -12.82 8.94 -15.94
CA LEU A 230 -12.73 9.89 -17.06
C LEU A 230 -14.09 10.14 -17.70
N TRP A 231 -14.93 9.12 -17.82
CA TRP A 231 -16.30 9.25 -18.32
C TRP A 231 -17.16 10.11 -17.37
N GLN A 232 -17.07 9.86 -16.07
CA GLN A 232 -17.86 10.54 -15.04
C GLN A 232 -17.04 11.59 -14.27
N LEU A 233 -16.20 12.35 -14.98
CA LEU A 233 -15.19 13.21 -14.33
C LEU A 233 -15.78 14.29 -13.43
N GLU A 234 -16.85 14.95 -13.87
CA GLU A 234 -17.48 16.03 -13.10
C GLU A 234 -18.16 15.51 -11.83
N TRP A 235 -18.82 14.34 -11.91
CA TRP A 235 -19.32 13.63 -10.73
C TRP A 235 -18.16 13.28 -9.79
N TYR A 236 -17.08 12.71 -10.32
CA TYR A 236 -15.95 12.27 -9.49
C TYR A 236 -15.24 13.43 -8.76
N LYS A 237 -15.19 14.62 -9.37
CA LYS A 237 -14.65 15.82 -8.72
C LYS A 237 -15.52 16.29 -7.55
N THR A 238 -16.85 16.25 -7.71
CA THR A 238 -17.82 16.87 -6.81
C THR A 238 -18.42 15.93 -5.77
N THR A 239 -18.37 14.62 -6.00
CA THR A 239 -18.93 13.58 -5.12
C THR A 239 -18.26 13.58 -3.73
N ALA A 240 -18.99 13.11 -2.72
CA ALA A 240 -18.47 13.01 -1.35
C ALA A 240 -17.25 12.08 -1.27
N ILE A 241 -16.29 12.39 -0.39
CA ILE A 241 -15.06 11.58 -0.21
C ILE A 241 -15.38 10.11 0.10
N LYS A 242 -16.49 9.84 0.82
CA LYS A 242 -16.97 8.48 1.10
C LYS A 242 -17.18 7.66 -0.17
N ASN A 243 -17.75 8.25 -1.22
CA ASN A 243 -18.03 7.54 -2.48
C ASN A 243 -16.74 7.21 -3.24
N VAL A 244 -15.74 8.10 -3.17
CA VAL A 244 -14.41 7.83 -3.74
C VAL A 244 -13.72 6.70 -2.98
N ALA A 245 -13.74 6.75 -1.65
CA ALA A 245 -13.17 5.68 -0.81
C ALA A 245 -13.85 4.33 -1.09
N PHE A 246 -15.17 4.32 -1.28
CA PHE A 246 -15.93 3.13 -1.65
C PHE A 246 -15.51 2.57 -3.02
N LEU A 247 -15.39 3.42 -4.05
CA LEU A 247 -14.93 3.02 -5.38
C LEU A 247 -13.53 2.40 -5.33
N GLU A 248 -12.60 3.03 -4.63
CA GLU A 248 -11.23 2.53 -4.47
C GLU A 248 -11.21 1.20 -3.70
N THR A 249 -12.05 1.04 -2.68
CA THR A 249 -12.16 -0.19 -1.88
C THR A 249 -12.72 -1.35 -2.70
N ILE A 250 -13.82 -1.14 -3.43
CA ILE A 250 -14.38 -2.17 -4.32
C ILE A 250 -13.36 -2.58 -5.38
N SER A 251 -12.70 -1.61 -6.00
CA SER A 251 -11.69 -1.89 -7.02
C SER A 251 -10.55 -2.73 -6.45
N ALA A 252 -10.08 -2.42 -5.23
CA ALA A 252 -9.04 -3.18 -4.56
C ALA A 252 -9.49 -4.62 -4.20
N ILE A 253 -10.74 -4.81 -3.78
CA ILE A 253 -11.30 -6.14 -3.50
C ILE A 253 -11.44 -6.95 -4.79
N LEU A 254 -11.96 -6.36 -5.87
CA LEU A 254 -12.05 -7.03 -7.18
C LEU A 254 -10.67 -7.44 -7.70
N PHE A 255 -9.69 -6.55 -7.58
CA PHE A 255 -8.29 -6.85 -7.92
C PHE A 255 -7.73 -8.00 -7.07
N LEU A 256 -7.96 -7.98 -5.75
CA LEU A 256 -7.55 -9.06 -4.85
C LEU A 256 -8.18 -10.40 -5.29
N SER A 257 -9.48 -10.43 -5.51
CA SER A 257 -10.21 -11.65 -5.90
C SER A 257 -9.67 -12.24 -7.19
N LEU A 258 -9.52 -11.42 -8.25
CA LEU A 258 -8.99 -11.88 -9.53
C LEU A 258 -7.54 -12.37 -9.42
N THR A 259 -6.70 -11.64 -8.69
CA THR A 259 -5.29 -12.01 -8.50
C THR A 259 -5.17 -13.27 -7.65
N ALA A 260 -5.98 -13.43 -6.60
CA ALA A 260 -5.99 -14.63 -5.78
C ALA A 260 -6.44 -15.86 -6.59
N ILE A 261 -7.51 -15.75 -7.39
CA ILE A 261 -7.95 -16.82 -8.30
C ILE A 261 -6.84 -17.20 -9.29
N ALA A 262 -6.11 -16.21 -9.82
CA ALA A 262 -4.99 -16.44 -10.73
C ALA A 262 -3.81 -17.19 -10.12
N LEU A 263 -3.65 -17.09 -8.80
CA LEU A 263 -2.52 -17.66 -8.09
C LEU A 263 -2.85 -19.05 -7.52
N LEU A 264 -4.12 -19.34 -7.20
CA LEU A 264 -4.58 -20.64 -6.70
C LEU A 264 -4.20 -21.80 -7.64
N PRO A 265 -3.98 -23.01 -7.11
CA PRO A 265 -3.36 -24.09 -7.86
C PRO A 265 -4.32 -24.65 -8.91
N ALA A 266 -3.75 -25.23 -9.97
CA ALA A 266 -4.46 -25.75 -11.15
C ALA A 266 -5.61 -26.73 -10.84
N HIS A 267 -5.58 -27.47 -9.73
CA HIS A 267 -6.67 -28.37 -9.36
C HIS A 267 -7.97 -27.62 -8.98
N ALA A 268 -7.87 -26.38 -8.54
CA ALA A 268 -9.03 -25.49 -8.39
C ALA A 268 -9.42 -24.84 -9.73
N SER A 269 -8.47 -24.66 -10.65
CA SER A 269 -8.66 -24.01 -11.96
C SER A 269 -9.15 -24.95 -13.06
N ALA A 270 -8.99 -26.28 -12.92
CA ALA A 270 -9.47 -27.25 -13.91
C ALA A 270 -10.98 -27.16 -14.15
N VAL A 271 -11.74 -26.77 -13.11
CA VAL A 271 -13.19 -26.50 -13.19
C VAL A 271 -13.49 -25.20 -13.96
N VAL A 272 -12.58 -24.22 -13.93
CA VAL A 272 -12.74 -22.93 -14.63
C VAL A 272 -12.24 -23.01 -16.08
N GLN A 273 -11.25 -23.86 -16.37
CA GLN A 273 -10.77 -24.12 -17.73
C GLN A 273 -11.70 -25.03 -18.54
N SER A 274 -12.63 -25.72 -17.87
CA SER A 274 -13.71 -26.49 -18.51
C SER A 274 -15.01 -25.71 -18.73
N LEU A 275 -15.06 -24.43 -18.33
CA LEU A 275 -16.17 -23.50 -18.56
C LEU A 275 -15.80 -22.50 -19.66
#